data_AF-A0A1H1XKG3-F1
#
_entry.id   AF-A0A1H1XKG3-F1
#
_cell.length_a   1.000
_cell.length_b   1.000
_cell.length_c   1.000
_cell.angle_alpha   90.00
_cell.angle_beta   90.00
_cell.angle_gamma   90.00
#
_symmetry.space_group_name_H-M   'P 1'
#
loop_
_entity.id
_entity.type
_entity.pdbx_description
1 polymer ?
#
loop_
_entity_poly.entity_id
_entity_poly.type
_entity_poly.pdbx_seq_one_letter_code
_entity_poly.pdbx_strand_id
1 'polypeptide(L)'
;MTTKKKESKAELLDTDTWIEMLYQLLNDKEIRKIASVIQPQIQGFTTKNTVKAPPSLLRKKTIDKLKQNKSIVDWMKKWFQPAASKVKEANIDFEQFLYKSKFGESVTFAEAVAQMGIVYPEMFNTHKASIMSNLEAGKHPLDHLTVDKLTPKKALQVKALAWEDSTAVEYYRMLVEKALKSLPVIEGSIKEWVQNKQAIENGEIAHIASTRMDEIRKWPEGEKAVFLQMAFHDSQKVIWTIMEDFITEKSELEKQVKDKEKRLKKLEKQNTEREETEAVWKEKTAEIEKKLLKTELQYTQTLAELQTEIKVLKQRQAVKQEVAAANDLQMPLLVTESDFTLLTRLKADDFVGLIPAGQITTVENMDQFQHVQLARGTQCLFIHSDSFSTKEQFQLDDYARTYQIPFKSVSGNVAAVTRQIIYYLEGAILDEINA
;
A
#
# COMPACT_ATOMS: atom_id res chain seq x y z
N MET A 1 -25.55 -52.75 78.82
CA MET A 1 -26.33 -51.88 77.90
C MET A 1 -25.67 -50.52 77.85
N THR A 2 -24.85 -50.28 76.85
CA THR A 2 -24.15 -49.01 76.61
C THR A 2 -24.88 -48.29 75.49
N THR A 3 -25.75 -47.36 75.86
CA THR A 3 -26.44 -46.47 74.92
C THR A 3 -25.42 -45.51 74.32
N LYS A 4 -24.92 -45.84 73.13
CA LYS A 4 -24.22 -44.90 72.25
C LYS A 4 -25.21 -43.80 71.87
N LYS A 5 -25.08 -42.66 72.54
CA LYS A 5 -25.73 -41.40 72.17
C LYS A 5 -25.13 -40.95 70.84
N LYS A 6 -25.82 -41.22 69.73
CA LYS A 6 -25.52 -40.67 68.41
C LYS A 6 -26.01 -39.21 68.42
N GLU A 7 -25.17 -38.29 68.88
CA GLU A 7 -25.40 -36.86 68.68
C GLU A 7 -25.13 -36.54 67.20
N SER A 8 -26.18 -36.54 66.36
CA SER A 8 -26.09 -35.86 65.07
C SER A 8 -26.22 -34.35 65.32
N LYS A 9 -25.10 -33.67 65.54
CA LYS A 9 -25.05 -32.22 65.35
C LYS A 9 -25.27 -31.98 63.85
N ALA A 10 -26.50 -31.67 63.46
CA ALA A 10 -26.72 -30.93 62.21
C ALA A 10 -25.93 -29.63 62.36
N GLU A 11 -24.82 -29.50 61.62
CA GLU A 11 -24.02 -28.28 61.68
C GLU A 11 -24.89 -27.12 61.19
N LEU A 12 -25.21 -26.21 62.10
CA LEU A 12 -25.95 -24.99 61.79
C LEU A 12 -25.20 -24.23 60.67
N LEU A 13 -25.94 -23.80 59.66
CA LEU A 13 -25.45 -22.92 58.60
C LEU A 13 -24.69 -21.74 59.21
N ASP A 14 -23.49 -21.46 58.72
CA ASP A 14 -22.76 -20.23 59.04
C ASP A 14 -23.48 -19.04 58.39
N THR A 15 -24.42 -18.46 59.14
CA THR A 15 -25.34 -17.44 58.62
C THR A 15 -24.64 -16.14 58.26
N ASP A 16 -23.60 -15.75 58.99
CA ASP A 16 -22.93 -14.47 58.79
C ASP A 16 -22.13 -14.49 57.49
N THR A 17 -21.37 -15.57 57.27
CA THR A 17 -20.61 -15.79 56.03
C THR A 17 -21.55 -15.92 54.83
N TRP A 18 -22.65 -16.67 54.98
CA TRP A 18 -23.64 -16.86 53.93
C TRP A 18 -24.29 -15.53 53.50
N ILE A 19 -24.70 -14.70 54.46
CA ILE A 19 -25.33 -13.40 54.17
C ILE A 19 -24.34 -12.44 53.50
N GLU A 20 -23.10 -12.39 53.96
CA GLU A 20 -22.09 -11.50 53.37
C GLU A 20 -21.78 -11.91 51.91
N MET A 21 -21.67 -13.21 51.62
CA MET A 21 -21.53 -13.71 50.24
C MET A 21 -22.71 -13.30 49.36
N LEU A 22 -23.95 -13.39 49.87
CA LEU A 22 -25.14 -12.98 49.12
C LEU A 22 -25.08 -11.49 48.76
N TYR A 23 -24.66 -10.62 49.68
CA TYR A 23 -24.52 -9.19 49.38
C TYR A 23 -23.54 -8.88 48.26
N GLN A 24 -22.44 -9.62 48.20
CA GLN A 24 -21.45 -9.49 47.13
C GLN A 24 -22.01 -9.97 45.79
N LEU A 25 -22.84 -11.01 45.82
CA LEU A 25 -23.32 -11.72 44.62
C LEU A 25 -24.59 -11.16 43.99
N LEU A 26 -25.43 -10.45 44.74
CA LEU A 26 -26.66 -9.88 44.20
C LEU A 26 -26.34 -9.00 42.99
N ASN A 27 -26.94 -9.28 41.84
CA ASN A 27 -26.76 -8.45 40.65
C ASN A 27 -27.66 -7.21 40.70
N ASP A 28 -27.47 -6.27 39.76
CA ASP A 28 -28.22 -5.01 39.77
C ASP A 28 -29.73 -5.19 39.59
N LYS A 29 -30.17 -6.24 38.86
CA LYS A 29 -31.61 -6.55 38.72
C LYS A 29 -32.19 -7.03 40.04
N GLU A 30 -31.47 -7.88 40.76
CA GLU A 30 -31.88 -8.38 42.08
C GLU A 30 -31.87 -7.27 43.12
N ILE A 31 -30.83 -6.43 43.15
CA ILE A 31 -30.76 -5.25 44.02
C ILE A 31 -31.95 -4.33 43.78
N ARG A 32 -32.33 -4.07 42.52
CA ARG A 32 -33.52 -3.26 42.18
C ARG A 32 -34.82 -3.89 42.67
N LYS A 33 -34.99 -5.21 42.50
CA LYS A 33 -36.16 -5.96 43.00
C LYS A 33 -36.23 -5.93 44.52
N ILE A 34 -35.12 -6.11 45.21
CA ILE A 34 -35.08 -6.05 46.68
C ILE A 34 -35.38 -4.63 47.14
N ALA A 35 -34.77 -3.62 46.50
CA ALA A 35 -34.98 -2.22 46.82
C ALA A 35 -36.44 -1.76 46.64
N SER A 36 -37.20 -2.32 45.71
CA SER A 36 -38.63 -1.99 45.56
C SER A 36 -39.47 -2.51 46.73
N VAL A 37 -39.07 -3.63 47.34
CA VAL A 37 -39.72 -4.21 48.52
C VAL A 37 -39.32 -3.48 49.80
N ILE A 38 -38.02 -3.31 50.04
CA ILE A 38 -37.54 -2.73 51.30
C ILE A 38 -37.51 -1.20 51.30
N GLN A 39 -37.60 -0.56 50.12
CA GLN A 39 -37.65 0.89 49.92
C GLN A 39 -36.56 1.65 50.70
N PRO A 40 -35.26 1.53 50.33
CA PRO A 40 -34.19 2.23 51.04
C PRO A 40 -34.31 3.75 50.87
N GLN A 41 -33.90 4.49 51.89
CA GLN A 41 -33.87 5.96 51.84
C GLN A 41 -32.61 6.41 51.11
N ILE A 42 -32.79 7.11 49.98
CA ILE A 42 -31.70 7.64 49.16
C ILE A 42 -31.96 9.14 48.94
N GLN A 43 -31.00 9.98 49.32
CA GLN A 43 -31.13 11.43 49.17
C GLN A 43 -31.33 11.81 47.70
N GLY A 44 -32.30 12.70 47.44
CA GLY A 44 -32.68 13.11 46.08
C GLY A 44 -33.64 12.15 45.37
N PHE A 45 -34.00 11.01 45.97
CA PHE A 45 -34.95 10.05 45.39
C PHE A 45 -36.12 9.79 46.34
N THR A 46 -37.35 9.92 45.82
CA THR A 46 -38.57 9.50 46.53
C THR A 46 -38.69 7.98 46.56
N THR A 47 -39.41 7.41 47.53
CA THR A 47 -39.68 5.95 47.63
C THR A 47 -40.19 5.31 46.34
N LYS A 48 -41.01 6.03 45.57
CA LYS A 48 -41.54 5.58 44.25
C LYS A 48 -40.48 5.54 43.14
N ASN A 49 -39.41 6.32 43.26
CA ASN A 49 -38.34 6.45 42.25
C ASN A 49 -36.98 5.93 42.74
N THR A 50 -36.90 5.34 43.94
CA THR A 50 -35.66 4.82 44.52
C THR A 50 -34.96 3.82 43.59
N VAL A 51 -35.74 3.01 42.86
CA VAL A 51 -35.21 2.02 41.91
C VAL A 51 -34.47 2.68 40.73
N LYS A 52 -34.67 3.98 40.46
CA LYS A 52 -33.97 4.74 39.41
C LYS A 52 -32.64 5.36 39.88
N ALA A 53 -32.28 5.22 41.16
CA ALA A 53 -31.02 5.72 41.68
C ALA A 53 -29.81 5.06 40.97
N PRO A 54 -28.65 5.74 40.93
CA PRO A 54 -27.41 5.17 40.38
C PRO A 54 -27.10 3.80 41.01
N PRO A 55 -26.68 2.78 40.22
CA PRO A 55 -26.55 1.39 40.70
C PRO A 55 -25.69 1.23 41.95
N SER A 56 -24.55 1.91 42.00
CA SER A 56 -23.62 1.88 43.14
C SER A 56 -24.27 2.43 44.43
N LEU A 57 -25.00 3.53 44.32
CA LEU A 57 -25.70 4.16 45.44
C LEU A 57 -26.89 3.31 45.90
N LEU A 58 -27.65 2.77 44.95
CA LEU A 58 -28.78 1.89 45.22
C LEU A 58 -28.32 0.62 45.96
N ARG A 59 -27.26 -0.04 45.46
CA ARG A 59 -26.66 -1.22 46.10
C ARG A 59 -26.25 -0.93 47.53
N LYS A 60 -25.44 0.11 47.74
CA LYS A 60 -24.95 0.49 49.08
C LYS A 60 -26.11 0.70 50.06
N LYS A 61 -27.08 1.53 49.69
CA LYS A 61 -28.22 1.86 50.57
C LYS A 61 -29.20 0.69 50.79
N THR A 62 -29.34 -0.19 49.80
CA THR A 62 -30.13 -1.42 49.94
C THR A 62 -29.46 -2.36 50.92
N ILE A 63 -28.16 -2.61 50.79
CA ILE A 63 -27.40 -3.48 51.69
C ILE A 63 -27.37 -2.89 53.11
N ASP A 64 -27.11 -1.59 53.28
CA ASP A 64 -27.12 -0.93 54.59
C ASP A 64 -28.45 -1.15 55.32
N LYS A 65 -29.58 -1.01 54.59
CA LYS A 65 -30.92 -1.23 55.14
C LYS A 65 -31.18 -2.70 55.47
N LEU A 66 -30.66 -3.64 54.67
CA LEU A 66 -30.75 -5.07 54.95
C LEU A 66 -29.93 -5.45 56.20
N LYS A 67 -28.74 -4.88 56.38
CA LYS A 67 -27.89 -5.08 57.57
C LYS A 67 -28.55 -4.60 58.86
N GLN A 68 -29.47 -3.63 58.79
CA GLN A 68 -30.26 -3.14 59.92
C GLN A 68 -31.45 -4.06 60.29
N ASN A 69 -31.78 -5.05 59.45
CA ASN A 69 -32.88 -5.98 59.71
C ASN A 69 -32.45 -7.08 60.70
N LYS A 70 -33.05 -7.09 61.89
CA LYS A 70 -32.77 -8.10 62.94
C LYS A 70 -33.05 -9.54 62.52
N SER A 71 -33.93 -9.75 61.53
CA SER A 71 -34.29 -11.08 61.01
C SER A 71 -33.83 -11.27 59.57
N ILE A 72 -32.67 -10.70 59.21
CA ILE A 72 -32.15 -10.75 57.84
C ILE A 72 -31.98 -12.17 57.29
N VAL A 73 -31.58 -13.12 58.14
CA VAL A 73 -31.43 -14.53 57.75
C VAL A 73 -32.76 -15.12 57.31
N ASP A 74 -33.82 -14.95 58.11
CA ASP A 74 -35.16 -15.45 57.79
C ASP A 74 -35.74 -14.76 56.56
N TRP A 75 -35.47 -13.46 56.43
CA TRP A 75 -35.88 -12.68 55.26
C TRP A 75 -35.22 -13.20 53.98
N MET A 76 -33.90 -13.43 54.00
CA MET A 76 -33.16 -13.98 52.84
C MET A 76 -33.60 -15.41 52.53
N LYS A 77 -33.80 -16.26 53.55
CA LYS A 77 -34.36 -17.60 53.36
C LYS A 77 -35.71 -17.53 52.65
N LYS A 78 -36.62 -16.67 53.12
CA LYS A 78 -37.94 -16.47 52.50
C LYS A 78 -37.85 -15.91 51.08
N TRP A 79 -36.92 -15.00 50.82
CA TRP A 79 -36.70 -14.42 49.49
C TRP A 79 -36.28 -15.48 48.46
N PHE A 80 -35.33 -16.33 48.82
CA PHE A 80 -34.81 -17.39 47.94
C PHE A 80 -35.58 -18.72 48.03
N GLN A 81 -36.55 -18.84 48.95
CA GLN A 81 -37.35 -20.05 49.16
C GLN A 81 -38.02 -20.58 47.88
N PRO A 82 -38.60 -19.76 46.99
CA PRO A 82 -39.22 -20.27 45.76
C PRO A 82 -38.23 -21.02 44.86
N ALA A 83 -36.99 -20.54 44.77
CA ALA A 83 -35.94 -21.18 43.98
C ALA A 83 -35.42 -22.45 44.69
N ALA A 84 -35.20 -22.38 46.00
CA ALA A 84 -34.76 -23.52 46.80
C ALA A 84 -35.82 -24.66 46.87
N SER A 85 -37.11 -24.33 46.84
CA SER A 85 -38.18 -25.33 46.90
C SER A 85 -38.21 -26.20 45.65
N LYS A 86 -37.94 -25.63 44.46
CA LYS A 86 -37.81 -26.40 43.21
C LYS A 86 -36.72 -27.48 43.29
N VAL A 87 -35.60 -27.17 43.95
CA VAL A 87 -34.50 -28.12 44.17
C VAL A 87 -34.92 -29.24 45.13
N LYS A 88 -35.61 -28.88 46.23
CA LYS A 88 -36.11 -29.84 47.23
C LYS A 88 -37.19 -30.76 46.66
N GLU A 89 -38.17 -30.21 45.92
CA GLU A 89 -39.27 -30.94 45.31
C GLU A 89 -38.79 -31.94 44.26
N ALA A 90 -37.76 -31.58 43.50
CA ALA A 90 -37.14 -32.46 42.51
C ALA A 90 -36.16 -33.49 43.11
N ASN A 91 -35.97 -33.49 44.44
CA ASN A 91 -35.08 -34.40 45.17
C ASN A 91 -33.67 -34.51 44.55
N ILE A 92 -33.10 -33.35 44.18
CA ILE A 92 -31.81 -33.26 43.49
C ILE A 92 -30.69 -33.53 44.52
N ASP A 93 -29.69 -34.34 44.17
CA ASP A 93 -28.51 -34.54 45.02
C ASP A 93 -27.53 -33.35 44.92
N PHE A 94 -26.58 -33.23 45.86
CA PHE A 94 -25.69 -32.07 45.91
C PHE A 94 -24.84 -31.95 44.64
N GLU A 95 -24.39 -33.07 44.10
CA GLU A 95 -23.61 -33.10 42.88
C GLU A 95 -24.43 -32.64 41.68
N GLN A 96 -25.63 -33.17 41.46
CA GLN A 96 -26.54 -32.70 40.41
C GLN A 96 -26.84 -31.20 40.56
N PHE A 97 -27.01 -30.71 41.78
CA PHE A 97 -27.19 -29.29 42.06
C PHE A 97 -25.98 -28.44 41.63
N LEU A 98 -24.75 -28.84 41.97
CA LEU A 98 -23.53 -28.11 41.58
C LEU A 98 -23.41 -27.95 40.06
N TYR A 99 -23.79 -28.98 39.31
CA TYR A 99 -23.73 -28.90 37.86
C TYR A 99 -24.89 -28.10 37.27
N LYS A 100 -26.12 -28.28 37.74
CA LYS A 100 -27.27 -27.47 37.28
C LYS A 100 -27.05 -25.98 37.54
N SER A 101 -26.45 -25.63 38.67
CA SER A 101 -26.15 -24.23 39.01
C SER A 101 -25.00 -23.65 38.17
N LYS A 102 -24.02 -24.46 37.74
CA LYS A 102 -22.93 -24.02 36.85
C LYS A 102 -23.36 -23.83 35.40
N PHE A 103 -24.19 -24.74 34.89
CA PHE A 103 -24.50 -24.84 33.46
C PHE A 103 -25.91 -24.38 33.10
N GLY A 104 -26.81 -24.27 34.08
CA GLY A 104 -28.17 -23.76 33.88
C GLY A 104 -28.19 -22.24 33.88
N GLU A 105 -28.80 -21.64 32.85
CA GLU A 105 -28.87 -20.18 32.70
C GLU A 105 -29.97 -19.51 33.55
N SER A 106 -30.76 -20.31 34.26
CA SER A 106 -31.92 -19.84 35.02
C SER A 106 -31.61 -19.43 36.46
N VAL A 107 -30.37 -19.61 36.94
CA VAL A 107 -29.99 -19.38 38.34
C VAL A 107 -28.86 -18.36 38.40
N THR A 108 -29.06 -17.26 39.12
CA THR A 108 -28.00 -16.27 39.36
C THR A 108 -26.95 -16.81 40.35
N PHE A 109 -25.77 -16.21 40.39
CA PHE A 109 -24.75 -16.58 41.38
C PHE A 109 -25.25 -16.44 42.82
N ALA A 110 -26.03 -15.38 43.11
CA ALA A 110 -26.65 -15.18 44.42
C ALA A 110 -27.67 -16.29 44.71
N GLU A 111 -28.52 -16.63 43.75
CA GLU A 111 -29.49 -17.71 43.90
C GLU A 111 -28.81 -19.07 44.10
N ALA A 112 -27.71 -19.37 43.40
CA ALA A 112 -26.97 -20.62 43.56
C ALA A 112 -26.40 -20.74 44.98
N VAL A 113 -25.73 -19.71 45.49
CA VAL A 113 -25.21 -19.72 46.87
C VAL A 113 -26.35 -19.74 47.90
N ALA A 114 -27.47 -19.07 47.62
CA ALA A 114 -28.64 -19.10 48.49
C ALA A 114 -29.26 -20.50 48.56
N GLN A 115 -29.46 -21.15 47.41
CA GLN A 115 -29.98 -22.52 47.33
C GLN A 115 -29.06 -23.49 48.06
N MET A 116 -27.73 -23.37 47.90
CA MET A 116 -26.77 -24.20 48.61
C MET A 116 -26.92 -24.05 50.14
N GLY A 117 -26.99 -22.83 50.66
CA GLY A 117 -27.17 -22.61 52.10
C GLY A 117 -28.53 -23.06 52.65
N ILE A 118 -29.59 -23.05 51.84
CA ILE A 118 -30.96 -23.43 52.27
C ILE A 118 -31.20 -24.95 52.15
N VAL A 119 -30.63 -25.58 51.13
CA VAL A 119 -30.87 -26.99 50.79
C VAL A 119 -29.75 -27.90 51.30
N TYR A 120 -28.49 -27.46 51.21
CA TYR A 120 -27.29 -28.22 51.57
C TYR A 120 -26.39 -27.43 52.56
N PRO A 121 -26.88 -27.08 53.76
CA PRO A 121 -26.16 -26.23 54.71
C PRO A 121 -24.81 -26.80 55.14
N GLU A 122 -24.70 -28.13 55.28
CA GLU A 122 -23.45 -28.82 55.64
C GLU A 122 -22.39 -28.68 54.55
N MET A 123 -22.80 -28.84 53.28
CA MET A 123 -21.91 -28.67 52.13
C MET A 123 -21.47 -27.22 51.97
N PHE A 124 -22.37 -26.26 52.24
CA PHE A 124 -22.00 -24.85 52.29
C PHE A 124 -20.90 -24.60 53.33
N ASN A 125 -21.10 -25.08 54.57
CA ASN A 125 -20.14 -24.87 55.65
C ASN A 125 -18.76 -25.49 55.33
N THR A 126 -18.75 -26.64 54.67
CA THR A 126 -17.51 -27.34 54.27
C THR A 126 -16.77 -26.56 53.18
N HIS A 127 -17.49 -25.94 52.24
CA HIS A 127 -16.90 -25.31 51.05
C HIS A 127 -16.83 -23.77 51.09
N LYS A 128 -17.30 -23.12 52.16
CA LYS A 128 -17.39 -21.65 52.26
C LYS A 128 -16.08 -20.92 51.95
N ALA A 129 -14.94 -21.47 52.35
CA ALA A 129 -13.63 -20.87 52.05
C ALA A 129 -13.30 -20.91 50.55
N SER A 130 -13.56 -22.03 49.88
CA SER A 130 -13.40 -22.16 48.43
C SER A 130 -14.37 -21.26 47.67
N ILE A 131 -15.61 -21.15 48.15
CA ILE A 131 -16.61 -20.23 47.57
C ILE A 131 -16.09 -18.79 47.64
N MET A 132 -15.63 -18.33 48.81
CA MET A 132 -15.03 -17.00 48.93
C MET A 132 -13.86 -16.79 47.98
N SER A 133 -12.94 -17.75 47.89
CA SER A 133 -11.78 -17.65 47.00
C SER A 133 -12.20 -17.54 45.52
N ASN A 134 -13.25 -18.26 45.12
CA ASN A 134 -13.79 -18.15 43.76
C ASN A 134 -14.38 -16.77 43.49
N LEU A 135 -15.08 -16.18 44.47
CA LEU A 135 -15.64 -14.83 44.36
C LEU A 135 -14.55 -13.78 44.17
N GLU A 136 -13.50 -13.83 44.98
CA GLU A 136 -12.34 -12.93 44.88
C GLU A 136 -11.62 -13.05 43.54
N ALA A 137 -11.56 -14.26 42.97
CA ALA A 137 -10.98 -14.52 41.66
C ALA A 137 -11.90 -14.20 40.47
N GLY A 138 -13.13 -13.70 40.71
CA GLY A 138 -14.11 -13.42 39.66
C GLY A 138 -14.61 -14.66 38.92
N LYS A 139 -14.56 -15.84 39.56
CA LYS A 139 -15.05 -17.11 39.02
C LYS A 139 -16.46 -17.42 39.49
N HIS A 140 -17.08 -18.47 38.92
CA HIS A 140 -18.36 -18.98 39.40
C HIS A 140 -18.23 -19.39 40.89
N PRO A 141 -19.16 -19.02 41.79
CA PRO A 141 -18.98 -19.23 43.24
C PRO A 141 -18.83 -20.70 43.61
N LEU A 142 -19.58 -21.55 42.92
CA LEU A 142 -19.59 -23.00 43.14
C LEU A 142 -18.52 -23.73 42.30
N ASP A 143 -17.53 -23.02 41.77
CA ASP A 143 -16.50 -23.64 40.97
C ASP A 143 -15.59 -24.58 41.78
N HIS A 144 -15.16 -25.67 41.16
CA HIS A 144 -14.30 -26.70 41.78
C HIS A 144 -14.76 -27.27 43.15
N LEU A 145 -16.03 -27.13 43.53
CA LEU A 145 -16.56 -27.70 44.78
C LEU A 145 -16.88 -29.20 44.73
N THR A 146 -16.61 -29.87 43.61
CA THR A 146 -16.87 -31.30 43.47
C THR A 146 -15.94 -32.11 44.36
N VAL A 147 -16.54 -32.76 45.35
CA VAL A 147 -15.92 -33.79 46.18
C VAL A 147 -16.10 -35.10 45.40
N ASP A 148 -15.01 -35.69 44.93
CA ASP A 148 -14.92 -36.91 44.12
C ASP A 148 -15.34 -36.85 42.63
N LYS A 149 -14.64 -37.64 41.82
CA LYS A 149 -15.01 -37.90 40.42
C LYS A 149 -16.38 -38.57 40.43
N LEU A 150 -17.40 -37.90 39.86
CA LEU A 150 -18.68 -38.53 39.57
C LEU A 150 -18.46 -39.90 38.91
N THR A 151 -19.26 -40.89 39.33
CA THR A 151 -19.30 -42.15 38.58
C THR A 151 -19.65 -41.83 37.12
N PRO A 152 -19.08 -42.54 36.13
CA PRO A 152 -19.33 -42.23 34.72
C PRO A 152 -20.83 -42.08 34.42
N LYS A 153 -21.67 -42.98 34.93
CA LYS A 153 -23.13 -42.91 34.77
C LYS A 153 -23.75 -41.60 35.29
N LYS A 154 -23.39 -41.14 36.48
CA LYS A 154 -23.90 -39.87 37.03
C LYS A 154 -23.33 -38.66 36.29
N ALA A 155 -22.05 -38.68 35.88
CA ALA A 155 -21.45 -37.63 35.05
C ALA A 155 -22.18 -37.48 33.70
N LEU A 156 -22.64 -38.59 33.13
CA LEU A 156 -23.42 -38.60 31.89
C LEU A 156 -24.81 -37.98 32.06
N GLN A 157 -25.54 -38.40 33.10
CA GLN A 157 -26.86 -37.85 33.41
C GLN A 157 -26.80 -36.34 33.66
N VAL A 158 -25.75 -35.90 34.33
CA VAL A 158 -25.52 -34.49 34.63
C VAL A 158 -25.18 -33.67 33.38
N LYS A 159 -24.34 -34.18 32.48
CA LYS A 159 -24.05 -33.52 31.18
C LYS A 159 -25.29 -33.44 30.29
N ALA A 160 -26.12 -34.49 30.32
CA ALA A 160 -27.38 -34.53 29.61
C ALA A 160 -28.36 -33.46 30.11
N LEU A 161 -28.47 -33.27 31.43
CA LEU A 161 -29.27 -32.19 32.03
C LEU A 161 -28.76 -30.79 31.64
N ALA A 162 -27.44 -30.59 31.60
CA ALA A 162 -26.84 -29.33 31.17
C ALA A 162 -27.16 -29.01 29.70
N TRP A 163 -27.22 -30.02 28.84
CA TRP A 163 -27.69 -29.85 27.47
C TRP A 163 -29.18 -29.49 27.44
N GLU A 164 -30.05 -30.20 28.17
CA GLU A 164 -31.49 -29.93 28.18
C GLU A 164 -31.90 -28.51 28.62
N ASP A 165 -31.14 -27.90 29.54
CA ASP A 165 -31.47 -26.61 30.18
C ASP A 165 -30.73 -25.39 29.60
N SER A 166 -29.85 -25.55 28.60
CA SER A 166 -28.98 -24.47 28.10
C SER A 166 -29.53 -23.79 26.84
N THR A 167 -29.48 -22.45 26.77
CA THR A 167 -29.72 -21.73 25.51
C THR A 167 -28.59 -21.97 24.50
N ALA A 168 -27.46 -22.51 24.96
CA ALA A 168 -26.38 -22.98 24.09
C ALA A 168 -26.85 -24.07 23.12
N VAL A 169 -27.91 -24.85 23.41
CA VAL A 169 -28.45 -25.83 22.45
C VAL A 169 -28.86 -25.19 21.15
N GLU A 170 -29.47 -24.00 21.21
CA GLU A 170 -29.91 -23.27 20.03
C GLU A 170 -28.70 -22.76 19.23
N TYR A 171 -27.69 -22.22 19.92
CA TYR A 171 -26.43 -21.82 19.29
C TYR A 171 -25.68 -23.01 18.69
N TYR A 172 -25.65 -24.15 19.38
CA TYR A 172 -25.07 -25.39 18.88
C TYR A 172 -25.83 -25.89 17.66
N ARG A 173 -27.17 -25.85 17.67
CA ARG A 173 -27.99 -26.20 16.52
C ARG A 173 -27.62 -25.36 15.31
N MET A 174 -27.59 -24.03 15.45
CA MET A 174 -27.23 -23.13 14.36
C MET A 174 -25.82 -23.37 13.82
N LEU A 175 -24.84 -23.64 14.70
CA LEU A 175 -23.47 -23.94 14.30
C LEU A 175 -23.37 -25.27 13.56
N VAL A 176 -24.08 -26.29 14.05
CA VAL A 176 -24.15 -27.61 13.44
C VAL A 176 -24.85 -27.57 12.09
N GLU A 177 -25.95 -26.84 11.95
CA GLU A 177 -26.66 -26.65 10.68
C GLU A 177 -25.78 -25.96 9.63
N LYS A 178 -24.93 -25.00 10.05
CA LYS A 178 -23.97 -24.36 9.14
C LYS A 178 -22.83 -25.28 8.71
N ALA A 179 -22.41 -26.20 9.59
CA ALA A 179 -21.32 -27.12 9.32
C ALA A 179 -21.77 -28.35 8.51
N LEU A 180 -23.02 -28.78 8.68
CA LEU A 180 -23.60 -29.91 7.95
C LEU A 180 -23.86 -29.53 6.49
N LYS A 181 -23.36 -30.35 5.57
CA LYS A 181 -23.64 -30.21 4.12
C LYS A 181 -25.09 -30.53 3.78
N SER A 182 -25.69 -31.45 4.53
CA SER A 182 -27.09 -31.86 4.41
C SER A 182 -27.64 -32.16 5.79
N LEU A 183 -28.84 -31.68 6.09
CA LEU A 183 -29.52 -31.96 7.35
C LEU A 183 -30.04 -33.41 7.35
N PRO A 184 -29.86 -34.16 8.44
CA PRO A 184 -30.34 -35.53 8.53
C PRO A 184 -31.87 -35.54 8.54
N VAL A 185 -32.47 -36.23 7.56
CA VAL A 185 -33.91 -36.51 7.54
C VAL A 185 -34.14 -37.82 8.28
N ILE A 186 -34.91 -37.76 9.37
CA ILE A 186 -35.35 -38.95 10.10
C ILE A 186 -36.80 -39.25 9.73
N GLU A 187 -36.99 -40.38 9.06
CA GLU A 187 -38.29 -41.04 8.91
C GLU A 187 -38.44 -42.09 10.03
N GLY A 188 -39.39 -41.89 10.94
CA GLY A 188 -39.61 -42.78 12.10
C GLY A 188 -39.00 -42.27 13.40
N SER A 189 -38.72 -43.19 14.34
CA SER A 189 -38.15 -42.84 15.65
C SER A 189 -36.63 -42.65 15.58
N ILE A 190 -36.08 -41.84 16.49
CA ILE A 190 -34.62 -41.67 16.59
C ILE A 190 -33.96 -43.01 16.95
N LYS A 191 -34.63 -43.88 17.71
CA LYS A 191 -34.10 -45.22 18.06
C LYS A 191 -33.88 -46.08 16.83
N GLU A 192 -34.86 -46.15 15.94
CA GLU A 192 -34.75 -46.88 14.67
C GLU A 192 -33.65 -46.27 13.79
N TRP A 193 -33.57 -44.93 13.75
CA TRP A 193 -32.51 -44.25 13.00
C TRP A 193 -31.12 -44.62 13.52
N VAL A 194 -30.88 -44.57 14.84
CA VAL A 194 -29.58 -44.94 15.43
C VAL A 194 -29.23 -46.41 15.13
N GLN A 195 -30.22 -47.31 15.13
CA GLN A 195 -29.99 -48.73 14.85
C GLN A 195 -29.70 -49.02 13.37
N ASN A 196 -30.30 -48.25 12.45
CA ASN A 196 -30.19 -48.48 11.01
C ASN A 196 -29.05 -47.68 10.35
N LYS A 197 -28.53 -46.64 11.01
CA LYS A 197 -27.49 -45.77 10.45
C LYS A 197 -26.12 -46.46 10.52
N GLN A 198 -25.52 -46.72 9.35
CA GLN A 198 -24.22 -47.39 9.25
C GLN A 198 -23.03 -46.45 9.55
N ALA A 199 -23.15 -45.17 9.20
CA ALA A 199 -22.12 -44.16 9.44
C ALA A 199 -22.79 -42.85 9.84
N ILE A 200 -22.28 -42.23 10.90
CA ILE A 200 -22.79 -40.97 11.44
C ILE A 200 -21.83 -39.85 11.01
N GLU A 201 -22.35 -38.85 10.31
CA GLU A 201 -21.57 -37.65 9.98
C GLU A 201 -21.44 -36.73 11.20
N ASN A 202 -20.34 -35.99 11.28
CA ASN A 202 -20.11 -35.04 12.37
C ASN A 202 -21.22 -33.99 12.39
N GLY A 203 -21.90 -33.86 13.53
CA GLY A 203 -23.00 -32.94 13.75
C GLY A 203 -24.39 -33.55 13.59
N GLU A 204 -24.54 -34.73 12.97
CA GLU A 204 -25.86 -35.34 12.80
C GLU A 204 -26.53 -35.63 14.14
N ILE A 205 -25.82 -36.20 15.12
CA ILE A 205 -26.40 -36.54 16.43
C ILE A 205 -26.72 -35.26 17.21
N ALA A 206 -25.82 -34.28 17.17
CA ALA A 206 -26.05 -32.98 17.82
C ALA A 206 -27.29 -32.28 17.24
N HIS A 207 -27.45 -32.30 15.91
CA HIS A 207 -28.61 -31.75 15.23
C HIS A 207 -29.90 -32.46 15.65
N ILE A 208 -29.91 -33.80 15.61
CA ILE A 208 -31.08 -34.61 16.00
C ILE A 208 -31.46 -34.38 17.46
N ALA A 209 -30.48 -34.31 18.36
CA ALA A 209 -30.71 -34.00 19.76
C ALA A 209 -31.39 -32.64 19.93
N SER A 210 -30.98 -31.63 19.17
CA SER A 210 -31.54 -30.28 19.24
C SER A 210 -32.93 -30.13 18.61
N THR A 211 -33.28 -30.94 17.61
CA THR A 211 -34.54 -30.81 16.85
C THR A 211 -35.63 -31.77 17.30
N ARG A 212 -35.28 -32.91 17.92
CA ARG A 212 -36.23 -33.95 18.36
C ARG A 212 -36.21 -34.18 19.87
N MET A 213 -35.88 -33.14 20.65
CA MET A 213 -35.77 -33.24 22.11
C MET A 213 -37.06 -33.74 22.79
N ASP A 214 -38.23 -33.43 22.23
CA ASP A 214 -39.53 -33.89 22.77
C ASP A 214 -39.72 -35.41 22.72
N GLU A 215 -39.11 -36.08 21.73
CA GLU A 215 -39.07 -37.55 21.68
C GLU A 215 -38.05 -38.09 22.70
N ILE A 216 -36.85 -37.50 22.74
CA ILE A 216 -35.73 -37.92 23.59
C ILE A 216 -36.10 -37.82 25.08
N ARG A 217 -36.86 -36.80 25.47
CA ARG A 217 -37.35 -36.61 26.86
C ARG A 217 -38.21 -37.77 27.37
N LYS A 218 -38.81 -38.56 26.48
CA LYS A 218 -39.63 -39.73 26.82
C LYS A 218 -38.80 -41.00 27.05
N TRP A 219 -37.49 -40.96 26.80
CA TRP A 219 -36.62 -42.12 26.92
C TRP A 219 -36.24 -42.42 28.37
N PRO A 220 -35.89 -43.69 28.69
CA PRO A 220 -35.29 -44.03 29.98
C PRO A 220 -34.04 -43.18 30.24
N GLU A 221 -33.85 -42.71 31.49
CA GLU A 221 -32.76 -41.79 31.84
C GLU A 221 -31.36 -42.27 31.40
N GLY A 222 -31.11 -43.58 31.47
CA GLY A 222 -29.83 -44.15 31.05
C GLY A 222 -29.57 -44.01 29.55
N GLU A 223 -30.56 -44.36 28.73
CA GLU A 223 -30.47 -44.25 27.26
C GLU A 223 -30.41 -42.78 26.83
N LYS A 224 -31.25 -41.94 27.44
CA LYS A 224 -31.28 -40.49 27.24
C LYS A 224 -29.90 -39.87 27.52
N ALA A 225 -29.29 -40.24 28.65
CA ALA A 225 -27.99 -39.70 29.04
C ALA A 225 -26.87 -40.11 28.06
N VAL A 226 -26.88 -41.35 27.59
CA VAL A 226 -25.90 -41.84 26.59
C VAL A 226 -26.07 -41.09 25.27
N PHE A 227 -27.29 -40.94 24.78
CA PHE A 227 -27.56 -40.23 23.53
C PHE A 227 -27.16 -38.75 23.59
N LEU A 228 -27.49 -38.06 24.68
CA LEU A 228 -27.11 -36.66 24.87
C LEU A 228 -25.60 -36.48 25.05
N GLN A 229 -24.89 -37.46 25.61
CA GLN A 229 -23.43 -37.45 25.62
C GLN A 229 -22.85 -37.59 24.20
N MET A 230 -23.42 -38.47 23.38
CA MET A 230 -23.02 -38.59 21.98
C MET A 230 -23.25 -37.27 21.24
N ALA A 231 -24.41 -36.65 21.43
CA ALA A 231 -24.72 -35.32 20.88
C ALA A 231 -23.72 -34.25 21.33
N PHE A 232 -23.33 -34.25 22.61
CA PHE A 232 -22.34 -33.32 23.14
C PHE A 232 -20.96 -33.54 22.49
N HIS A 233 -20.46 -34.78 22.42
CA HIS A 233 -19.18 -35.06 21.77
C HIS A 233 -19.20 -34.75 20.28
N ASP A 234 -20.31 -35.02 19.62
CA ASP A 234 -20.52 -34.71 18.21
C ASP A 234 -20.48 -33.19 17.97
N SER A 235 -21.14 -32.41 18.84
CA SER A 235 -21.06 -30.94 18.80
C SER A 235 -19.64 -30.41 19.02
N GLN A 236 -18.86 -31.03 19.91
CA GLN A 236 -17.47 -30.65 20.14
C GLN A 236 -16.60 -30.86 18.91
N LYS A 237 -16.81 -31.96 18.17
CA LYS A 237 -16.10 -32.21 16.92
C LYS A 237 -16.40 -31.13 15.88
N VAL A 238 -17.67 -30.77 15.71
CA VAL A 238 -18.07 -29.70 14.78
C VAL A 238 -17.41 -28.37 15.16
N ILE A 239 -17.42 -28.01 16.44
CA ILE A 239 -16.76 -26.78 16.93
C ILE A 239 -15.26 -26.82 16.65
N TRP A 240 -14.61 -27.97 16.85
CA TRP A 240 -13.20 -28.14 16.56
C TRP A 240 -12.90 -27.92 15.08
N THR A 241 -13.68 -28.53 14.18
CA THR A 241 -13.53 -28.34 12.73
C THR A 241 -13.72 -26.87 12.34
N ILE A 242 -14.75 -26.20 12.87
CA ILE A 242 -14.98 -24.76 12.62
C ILE A 242 -13.78 -23.92 13.11
N MET A 243 -13.20 -24.27 14.27
CA MET A 243 -12.01 -23.56 14.76
C MET A 243 -10.77 -23.81 13.91
N GLU A 244 -10.58 -25.03 13.42
CA GLU A 244 -9.49 -25.35 12.49
C GLU A 244 -9.63 -24.57 11.18
N ASP A 245 -10.84 -24.46 10.64
CA ASP A 245 -11.15 -23.64 9.47
C ASP A 245 -10.83 -22.16 9.73
N PHE A 246 -11.27 -21.62 10.87
CA PHE A 246 -10.96 -20.24 11.27
C PHE A 246 -9.47 -19.98 11.45
N ILE A 247 -8.72 -20.92 12.04
CA ILE A 247 -7.27 -20.80 12.21
C ILE A 247 -6.58 -20.78 10.84
N THR A 248 -7.05 -21.63 9.91
CA THR A 248 -6.53 -21.70 8.55
C THR A 248 -6.82 -20.41 7.77
N GLU A 249 -8.05 -19.92 7.83
CA GLU A 249 -8.46 -18.65 7.20
C GLU A 249 -7.69 -17.46 7.77
N LYS A 250 -7.51 -17.40 9.09
CA LYS A 250 -6.69 -16.37 9.75
C LYS A 250 -5.26 -16.39 9.26
N SER A 251 -4.64 -17.58 9.16
CA SER A 251 -3.28 -17.74 8.65
C SER A 251 -3.15 -17.23 7.21
N GLU A 252 -4.15 -17.50 6.36
CA GLU A 252 -4.16 -17.04 4.98
C GLU A 252 -4.35 -15.51 4.88
N LEU A 253 -5.22 -14.92 5.70
CA LEU A 253 -5.37 -13.47 5.81
C LEU A 253 -4.07 -12.80 6.29
N GLU A 254 -3.38 -13.37 7.27
CA GLU A 254 -2.09 -12.86 7.74
C GLU A 254 -1.02 -12.87 6.64
N LYS A 255 -0.99 -13.92 5.79
CA LYS A 255 -0.10 -13.92 4.60
C LYS A 255 -0.47 -12.81 3.62
N GLN A 256 -1.76 -12.64 3.31
CA GLN A 256 -2.22 -11.59 2.41
C GLN A 256 -1.87 -10.19 2.92
N VAL A 257 -1.97 -9.96 4.22
CA VAL A 257 -1.55 -8.69 4.85
C VAL A 257 -0.06 -8.47 4.68
N LYS A 258 0.78 -9.47 4.98
CA LYS A 258 2.25 -9.37 4.78
C LYS A 258 2.63 -9.08 3.32
N ASP A 259 1.93 -9.68 2.37
CA ASP A 259 2.19 -9.43 0.95
C ASP A 259 1.75 -8.03 0.51
N LYS A 260 0.63 -7.53 1.05
CA LYS A 260 0.21 -6.13 0.87
C LYS A 260 1.22 -5.15 1.48
N GLU A 261 1.73 -5.42 2.68
CA GLU A 261 2.77 -4.60 3.32
C GLU A 261 4.06 -4.56 2.50
N LYS A 262 4.53 -5.70 1.98
CA LYS A 262 5.69 -5.75 1.08
C LYS A 262 5.45 -4.93 -0.19
N ARG A 263 4.26 -5.03 -0.79
CA ARG A 263 3.88 -4.27 -1.98
C ARG A 263 3.84 -2.77 -1.69
N LEU A 264 3.31 -2.38 -0.52
CA LEU A 264 3.24 -1.00 -0.08
C LEU A 264 4.64 -0.41 0.12
N LYS A 265 5.54 -1.11 0.82
CA LYS A 265 6.96 -0.70 0.95
C LYS A 265 7.66 -0.54 -0.40
N LYS A 266 7.37 -1.42 -1.36
CA LYS A 266 7.92 -1.30 -2.72
C LYS A 266 7.41 -0.04 -3.43
N LEU A 267 6.12 0.27 -3.28
CA LEU A 267 5.51 1.48 -3.86
C LEU A 267 6.05 2.75 -3.18
N GLU A 268 6.22 2.75 -1.86
CA GLU A 268 6.84 3.87 -1.13
C GLU A 268 8.25 4.14 -1.65
N LYS A 269 9.07 3.09 -1.81
CA LYS A 269 10.42 3.22 -2.37
C LYS A 269 10.40 3.78 -3.80
N GLN A 270 9.49 3.30 -4.64
CA GLN A 270 9.34 3.83 -6.00
C GLN A 270 8.90 5.29 -6.01
N ASN A 271 8.06 5.69 -5.05
CA ASN A 271 7.61 7.08 -4.93
C ASN A 271 8.76 7.98 -4.46
N THR A 272 9.57 7.56 -3.50
CA THR A 272 10.76 8.32 -3.08
C THR A 272 11.79 8.43 -4.21
N GLU A 273 12.06 7.36 -4.96
CA GLU A 273 12.96 7.39 -6.13
C GLU A 273 12.44 8.36 -7.20
N ARG A 274 11.12 8.42 -7.39
CA ARG A 274 10.47 9.38 -8.31
C ARG A 274 10.62 10.82 -7.82
N GLU A 275 10.39 11.08 -6.54
CA GLU A 275 10.53 12.42 -5.94
C GLU A 275 11.97 12.94 -6.04
N GLU A 276 12.97 12.08 -5.78
CA GLU A 276 14.39 12.40 -5.98
C GLU A 276 14.68 12.73 -7.45
N THR A 277 14.16 11.92 -8.38
CA THR A 277 14.34 12.16 -9.82
C THR A 277 13.68 13.46 -10.26
N GLU A 278 12.47 13.77 -9.79
CA GLU A 278 11.78 15.03 -10.07
C GLU A 278 12.54 16.24 -9.49
N ALA A 279 13.16 16.11 -8.32
CA ALA A 279 13.99 17.16 -7.74
C ALA A 279 15.24 17.44 -8.59
N VAL A 280 15.98 16.40 -9.00
CA VAL A 280 17.13 16.52 -9.91
C VAL A 280 16.72 17.14 -11.25
N TRP A 281 15.55 16.74 -11.77
CA TRP A 281 15.06 17.27 -13.04
C TRP A 281 14.76 18.76 -12.95
N LYS A 282 14.12 19.21 -11.86
CA LYS A 282 13.86 20.63 -11.56
C LYS A 282 15.15 21.45 -11.44
N GLU A 283 16.15 20.92 -10.74
CA GLU A 283 17.44 21.59 -10.60
C GLU A 283 18.13 21.76 -11.98
N LYS A 284 18.14 20.70 -12.79
CA LYS A 284 18.69 20.78 -14.15
C LYS A 284 17.92 21.73 -15.06
N THR A 285 16.59 21.78 -14.95
CA THR A 285 15.79 22.72 -15.74
C THR A 285 16.13 24.16 -15.36
N ALA A 286 16.22 24.47 -14.07
CA ALA A 286 16.63 25.79 -13.59
C ALA A 286 18.05 26.17 -14.03
N GLU A 287 18.99 25.21 -14.06
CA GLU A 287 20.36 25.44 -14.56
C GLU A 287 20.36 25.74 -16.07
N ILE A 288 19.57 25.00 -16.86
CA ILE A 288 19.41 25.22 -18.30
C ILE A 288 18.79 26.59 -18.56
N GLU A 289 17.72 26.96 -17.86
CA GLU A 289 17.08 28.28 -17.98
C GLU A 289 18.08 29.41 -17.68
N LYS A 290 18.88 29.27 -16.63
CA LYS A 290 19.93 30.25 -16.29
C LYS A 290 21.01 30.34 -17.37
N LYS A 291 21.41 29.22 -17.97
CA LYS A 291 22.36 29.21 -19.10
C LYS A 291 21.76 29.89 -20.31
N LEU A 292 20.53 29.55 -20.69
CA LEU A 292 19.80 30.18 -21.80
C LEU A 292 19.74 31.70 -21.63
N LEU A 293 19.34 32.18 -20.45
CA LEU A 293 19.23 33.61 -20.17
C LEU A 293 20.58 34.32 -20.24
N LYS A 294 21.68 33.67 -19.80
CA LYS A 294 23.03 34.20 -19.96
C LYS A 294 23.45 34.26 -21.43
N THR A 295 23.16 33.22 -22.21
CA THR A 295 23.48 33.16 -23.64
C THR A 295 22.70 34.20 -24.43
N GLU A 296 21.42 34.43 -24.11
CA GLU A 296 20.60 35.47 -24.71
C GLU A 296 21.13 36.87 -24.39
N LEU A 297 21.58 37.09 -23.16
CA LEU A 297 22.20 38.36 -22.75
C LEU A 297 23.56 38.59 -23.45
N GLN A 298 24.36 37.55 -23.65
CA GLN A 298 25.58 37.62 -24.45
C GLN A 298 25.28 37.91 -25.92
N TYR A 299 24.30 37.22 -26.50
CA TYR A 299 23.89 37.39 -27.89
C TYR A 299 23.41 38.83 -28.16
N THR A 300 22.59 39.39 -27.27
CA THR A 300 22.11 40.77 -27.37
C THR A 300 23.26 41.79 -27.24
N GLN A 301 24.23 41.55 -26.36
CA GLN A 301 25.44 42.38 -26.27
C GLN A 301 26.27 42.34 -27.56
N THR A 302 26.55 41.13 -28.08
CA THR A 302 27.32 40.97 -29.33
C THR A 302 26.59 41.59 -30.52
N LEU A 303 25.26 41.48 -30.59
CA LEU A 303 24.47 42.17 -31.61
C LEU A 303 24.62 43.70 -31.52
N ALA A 304 24.58 44.28 -30.32
CA ALA A 304 24.75 45.71 -30.12
C ALA A 304 26.17 46.19 -30.50
N GLU A 305 27.20 45.40 -30.16
CA GLU A 305 28.59 45.64 -30.56
C GLU A 305 28.74 45.62 -32.09
N LEU A 306 28.22 44.58 -32.75
CA LEU A 306 28.24 44.47 -34.22
C LEU A 306 27.49 45.61 -34.90
N GLN A 307 26.33 46.03 -34.36
CA GLN A 307 25.60 47.20 -34.90
C GLN A 307 26.42 48.49 -34.78
N THR A 308 27.14 48.65 -33.67
CA THR A 308 28.03 49.80 -33.45
C THR A 308 29.19 49.75 -34.44
N GLU A 309 29.80 48.59 -34.63
CA GLU A 309 30.89 48.39 -35.57
C GLU A 309 30.44 48.64 -37.02
N ILE A 310 29.26 48.14 -37.42
CA ILE A 310 28.64 48.43 -38.72
C ILE A 310 28.44 49.94 -38.89
N LYS A 311 27.98 50.66 -37.87
CA LYS A 311 27.79 52.11 -37.93
C LYS A 311 29.12 52.83 -38.14
N VAL A 312 30.18 52.42 -37.42
CA VAL A 312 31.54 52.98 -37.58
C VAL A 312 32.09 52.67 -38.97
N LEU A 313 31.92 51.45 -39.47
CA LEU A 313 32.35 51.06 -40.81
C LEU A 313 31.61 51.87 -41.89
N LYS A 314 30.30 52.06 -41.76
CA LYS A 314 29.52 52.91 -42.67
C LYS A 314 30.00 54.37 -42.64
N GLN A 315 30.31 54.92 -41.46
CA GLN A 315 30.89 56.26 -41.34
C GLN A 315 32.27 56.35 -42.01
N ARG A 316 33.14 55.37 -41.78
CA ARG A 316 34.45 55.30 -42.44
C ARG A 316 34.33 55.16 -43.96
N GLN A 317 33.35 54.40 -44.43
CA GLN A 317 33.08 54.23 -45.85
C GLN A 317 32.53 55.52 -46.47
N ALA A 318 31.64 56.23 -45.77
CA ALA A 318 31.17 57.56 -46.20
C ALA A 318 32.34 58.55 -46.29
N VAL A 319 33.23 58.58 -45.29
CA VAL A 319 34.46 59.41 -45.34
C VAL A 319 35.36 58.99 -46.49
N LYS A 320 35.54 57.69 -46.75
CA LYS A 320 36.30 57.21 -47.92
C LYS A 320 35.63 57.59 -49.24
N GLN A 321 34.30 57.59 -49.31
CA GLN A 321 33.55 58.04 -50.48
C GLN A 321 33.60 59.56 -50.67
N GLU A 322 33.62 60.35 -49.60
CA GLU A 322 33.86 61.80 -49.66
C GLU A 322 35.29 62.11 -50.10
N VAL A 323 36.28 61.35 -49.61
CA VAL A 323 37.68 61.45 -50.05
C VAL A 323 37.85 60.98 -51.49
N ALA A 324 37.10 59.95 -51.93
CA ALA A 324 37.08 59.50 -53.33
C ALA A 324 36.31 60.47 -54.25
N ALA A 325 35.29 61.15 -53.75
CA ALA A 325 34.58 62.21 -54.50
C ALA A 325 35.37 63.52 -54.55
N ALA A 326 36.27 63.76 -53.59
CA ALA A 326 37.23 64.86 -53.60
C ALA A 326 38.50 64.56 -54.44
N ASN A 327 38.84 63.28 -54.63
CA ASN A 327 39.87 62.81 -55.55
C ASN A 327 39.22 62.17 -56.78
N ASP A 328 38.67 63.01 -57.65
CA ASP A 328 38.46 62.65 -59.05
C ASP A 328 39.84 62.64 -59.74
N LEU A 329 40.63 61.62 -59.40
CA LEU A 329 41.99 61.40 -59.88
C LEU A 329 42.08 59.96 -60.37
N GLN A 330 41.89 59.85 -61.69
CA GLN A 330 42.57 58.92 -62.59
C GLN A 330 42.83 57.52 -62.00
N MET A 331 41.96 56.56 -62.31
CA MET A 331 42.39 55.16 -62.31
C MET A 331 43.55 55.02 -63.30
N PRO A 332 44.75 54.58 -62.88
CA PRO A 332 45.83 54.33 -63.82
C PRO A 332 45.51 53.08 -64.64
N LEU A 333 45.47 53.22 -65.97
CA LEU A 333 45.74 52.10 -66.87
C LEU A 333 47.20 51.69 -66.63
N LEU A 334 47.41 50.59 -65.91
CA LEU A 334 48.75 50.18 -65.45
C LEU A 334 49.53 49.31 -66.45
N VAL A 335 49.01 49.08 -67.66
CA VAL A 335 49.69 48.21 -68.64
C VAL A 335 49.51 48.72 -70.07
N THR A 336 50.29 49.71 -70.48
CA THR A 336 50.25 50.25 -71.86
C THR A 336 51.60 50.21 -72.60
N GLU A 337 52.68 49.75 -71.97
CA GLU A 337 54.03 49.82 -72.56
C GLU A 337 54.68 48.45 -72.86
N SER A 338 54.05 47.32 -72.50
CA SER A 338 54.64 45.99 -72.66
C SER A 338 53.95 45.16 -73.75
N ASP A 339 54.72 44.60 -74.69
CA ASP A 339 54.23 43.76 -75.78
C ASP A 339 54.03 42.29 -75.32
N PHE A 340 52.92 42.00 -74.64
CA PHE A 340 52.56 40.62 -74.23
C PHE A 340 51.23 40.16 -74.81
N THR A 341 51.00 38.86 -74.81
CA THR A 341 49.70 38.24 -75.12
C THR A 341 49.24 37.34 -73.99
N LEU A 342 48.00 37.50 -73.52
CA LEU A 342 47.29 36.59 -72.62
C LEU A 342 46.45 35.60 -73.42
N LEU A 343 46.71 34.31 -73.21
CA LEU A 343 45.93 33.19 -73.75
C LEU A 343 44.90 32.73 -72.71
N THR A 344 43.62 32.73 -73.07
CA THR A 344 42.55 32.28 -72.14
C THR A 344 41.36 31.69 -72.89
N ARG A 345 40.49 30.94 -72.18
CA ARG A 345 39.14 30.58 -72.67
C ARG A 345 38.07 31.59 -72.24
N LEU A 346 38.42 32.54 -71.37
CA LEU A 346 37.52 33.59 -70.93
C LEU A 346 37.29 34.62 -72.03
N LYS A 347 36.17 35.34 -71.95
CA LYS A 347 35.85 36.38 -72.93
C LYS A 347 36.76 37.59 -72.68
N ALA A 348 37.27 38.21 -73.76
CA ALA A 348 38.07 39.43 -73.64
C ALA A 348 37.33 40.55 -72.88
N ASP A 349 35.99 40.56 -72.98
CA ASP A 349 35.11 41.48 -72.24
C ASP A 349 35.27 41.39 -70.71
N ASP A 350 35.65 40.22 -70.18
CA ASP A 350 35.84 40.01 -68.74
C ASP A 350 37.06 40.78 -68.21
N PHE A 351 37.98 41.19 -69.09
CA PHE A 351 39.21 41.93 -68.76
C PHE A 351 39.13 43.43 -69.11
N VAL A 352 37.95 43.92 -69.49
CA VAL A 352 37.74 45.32 -69.89
C VAL A 352 38.15 46.27 -68.75
N GLY A 353 39.03 47.22 -69.09
CA GLY A 353 39.60 48.19 -68.13
C GLY A 353 40.84 47.71 -67.37
N LEU A 354 41.25 46.45 -67.54
CA LEU A 354 42.43 45.87 -66.89
C LEU A 354 43.55 45.50 -67.87
N ILE A 355 43.21 44.96 -69.04
CA ILE A 355 44.18 44.58 -70.09
C ILE A 355 43.66 45.12 -71.44
N PRO A 356 44.52 45.72 -72.28
CA PRO A 356 44.15 46.10 -73.65
C PRO A 356 43.61 44.92 -74.46
N ALA A 357 42.49 45.11 -75.17
CA ALA A 357 41.86 44.04 -75.95
C ALA A 357 42.79 43.42 -77.02
N GLY A 358 43.74 44.20 -77.55
CA GLY A 358 44.74 43.70 -78.51
C GLY A 358 45.79 42.74 -77.93
N GLN A 359 45.84 42.59 -76.60
CA GLN A 359 46.77 41.72 -75.88
C GLN A 359 46.08 40.46 -75.33
N ILE A 360 44.82 40.20 -75.70
CA ILE A 360 44.07 39.03 -75.25
C ILE A 360 43.72 38.17 -76.46
N THR A 361 44.11 36.90 -76.40
CA THR A 361 43.71 35.89 -77.39
C THR A 361 42.84 34.84 -76.69
N THR A 362 41.57 34.79 -77.09
CA THR A 362 40.64 33.76 -76.65
C THR A 362 40.74 32.54 -77.58
N VAL A 363 40.99 31.36 -77.00
CA VAL A 363 41.11 30.10 -77.74
C VAL A 363 40.07 29.11 -77.25
N GLU A 364 39.12 28.71 -78.09
CA GLU A 364 38.06 27.78 -77.68
C GLU A 364 38.52 26.32 -77.74
N ASN A 365 39.33 25.96 -78.74
CA ASN A 365 39.85 24.62 -78.97
C ASN A 365 41.35 24.63 -79.33
N MET A 366 42.07 23.54 -79.03
CA MET A 366 43.53 23.47 -79.22
C MET A 366 43.97 23.62 -80.68
N ASP A 367 43.12 23.25 -81.65
CA ASP A 367 43.41 23.43 -83.08
C ASP A 367 43.48 24.91 -83.47
N GLN A 368 42.74 25.79 -82.79
CA GLN A 368 42.85 27.23 -83.00
C GLN A 368 44.22 27.77 -82.57
N PHE A 369 44.87 27.15 -81.58
CA PHE A 369 46.20 27.58 -81.11
C PHE A 369 47.27 27.47 -82.20
N GLN A 370 47.19 26.44 -83.06
CA GLN A 370 48.11 26.27 -84.18
C GLN A 370 47.95 27.35 -85.27
N HIS A 371 46.83 28.05 -85.26
CA HIS A 371 46.48 29.12 -86.18
C HIS A 371 46.48 30.51 -85.54
N VAL A 372 46.80 30.62 -84.25
CA VAL A 372 47.05 31.90 -83.60
C VAL A 372 48.32 32.47 -84.24
N GLN A 373 48.12 33.35 -85.23
CA GLN A 373 49.15 34.31 -85.60
C GLN A 373 49.39 35.17 -84.37
N LEU A 374 50.31 34.74 -83.52
CA LEU A 374 50.85 35.55 -82.44
C LEU A 374 51.17 36.90 -83.07
N ALA A 375 50.55 37.96 -82.54
CA ALA A 375 50.64 39.28 -83.12
C ALA A 375 52.12 39.60 -83.36
N ARG A 376 52.47 39.98 -84.60
CA ARG A 376 53.85 40.30 -84.98
C ARG A 376 54.40 41.31 -83.96
N GLY A 377 55.36 40.90 -83.14
CA GLY A 377 55.96 41.74 -82.09
C GLY A 377 55.71 41.31 -80.64
N THR A 378 54.96 40.22 -80.38
CA THR A 378 54.75 39.71 -79.00
C THR A 378 56.08 39.26 -78.36
N GLN A 379 56.45 39.85 -77.23
CA GLN A 379 57.68 39.52 -76.49
C GLN A 379 57.48 38.38 -75.47
N CYS A 380 56.29 38.24 -74.88
CA CYS A 380 56.00 37.15 -73.94
C CYS A 380 54.52 36.70 -73.97
N LEU A 381 54.31 35.43 -73.60
CA LEU A 381 53.00 34.79 -73.56
C LEU A 381 52.60 34.45 -72.12
N PHE A 382 51.41 34.85 -71.70
CA PHE A 382 50.81 34.41 -70.44
C PHE A 382 49.69 33.41 -70.72
N ILE A 383 49.72 32.24 -70.08
CA ILE A 383 48.70 31.19 -70.27
C ILE A 383 47.83 31.12 -69.02
N HIS A 384 46.53 31.38 -69.16
CA HIS A 384 45.60 31.23 -68.04
C HIS A 384 45.36 29.73 -67.75
N SER A 385 46.08 29.18 -66.79
CA SER A 385 46.09 27.74 -66.50
C SER A 385 44.69 27.19 -66.22
N ASP A 386 43.88 27.90 -65.45
CA ASP A 386 42.56 27.41 -65.02
C ASP A 386 41.56 27.29 -66.19
N SER A 387 41.91 27.86 -67.36
CA SER A 387 41.13 27.73 -68.59
C SER A 387 41.39 26.42 -69.35
N PHE A 388 42.44 25.68 -69.02
CA PHE A 388 42.90 24.52 -69.77
C PHE A 388 43.11 23.31 -68.86
N SER A 389 42.82 22.11 -69.37
CA SER A 389 43.17 20.87 -68.67
C SER A 389 44.69 20.67 -68.63
N THR A 390 45.19 19.88 -67.69
CA THR A 390 46.63 19.60 -67.54
C THR A 390 47.26 19.05 -68.83
N LYS A 391 46.53 18.22 -69.59
CA LYS A 391 46.99 17.68 -70.89
C LYS A 391 47.13 18.78 -71.95
N GLU A 392 46.18 19.71 -72.00
CA GLU A 392 46.20 20.85 -72.91
C GLU A 392 47.31 21.85 -72.53
N GLN A 393 47.52 22.10 -71.24
CA GLN A 393 48.63 22.92 -70.74
C GLN A 393 49.99 22.38 -71.20
N PHE A 394 50.25 21.08 -71.02
CA PHE A 394 51.50 20.47 -71.52
C PHE A 394 51.67 20.63 -73.04
N GLN A 395 50.58 20.57 -73.82
CA GLN A 395 50.64 20.80 -75.27
C GLN A 395 50.92 22.26 -75.61
N LEU A 396 50.34 23.21 -74.88
CA LEU A 396 50.62 24.64 -75.04
C LEU A 396 52.06 24.98 -74.67
N ASP A 397 52.58 24.38 -73.60
CA ASP A 397 53.97 24.55 -73.14
C ASP A 397 54.96 24.02 -74.18
N ASP A 398 54.75 22.81 -74.70
CA ASP A 398 55.59 22.21 -75.75
C ASP A 398 55.54 23.02 -77.05
N TYR A 399 54.38 23.56 -77.39
CA TYR A 399 54.22 24.41 -78.57
C TYR A 399 54.92 25.75 -78.37
N ALA A 400 54.74 26.45 -77.25
CA ALA A 400 55.43 27.70 -76.95
C ALA A 400 56.97 27.53 -76.99
N ARG A 401 57.49 26.40 -76.48
CA ARG A 401 58.91 26.02 -76.60
C ARG A 401 59.35 25.82 -78.04
N THR A 402 58.52 25.18 -78.87
CA THR A 402 58.83 24.93 -80.30
C THR A 402 59.01 26.24 -81.08
N TYR A 403 58.25 27.28 -80.73
CA TYR A 403 58.31 28.60 -81.37
C TYR A 403 59.27 29.59 -80.70
N GLN A 404 60.04 29.15 -79.69
CA GLN A 404 60.98 29.98 -78.91
C GLN A 404 60.35 31.25 -78.33
N ILE A 405 59.07 31.19 -77.96
CA ILE A 405 58.39 32.32 -77.33
C ILE A 405 58.36 32.07 -75.85
N PRO A 406 58.83 33.02 -75.05
CA PRO A 406 58.89 32.79 -73.62
C PRO A 406 57.53 33.00 -72.96
N PHE A 407 57.19 32.07 -72.07
CA PHE A 407 55.84 31.95 -71.53
C PHE A 407 55.81 31.66 -70.03
N LYS A 408 54.73 32.10 -69.38
CA LYS A 408 54.42 31.77 -67.98
C LYS A 408 52.94 31.46 -67.80
N SER A 409 52.65 30.51 -66.92
CA SER A 409 51.27 30.16 -66.54
C SER A 409 50.79 31.04 -65.39
N VAL A 410 49.59 31.60 -65.53
CA VAL A 410 48.91 32.44 -64.53
C VAL A 410 47.57 31.81 -64.15
N SER A 411 47.12 31.95 -62.91
CA SER A 411 45.92 31.26 -62.38
C SER A 411 45.04 32.15 -61.51
N GLY A 412 43.77 31.77 -61.36
CA GLY A 412 42.78 32.45 -60.53
C GLY A 412 41.73 33.23 -61.31
N ASN A 413 40.96 34.08 -60.60
CA ASN A 413 39.98 34.95 -61.24
C ASN A 413 40.65 36.09 -62.03
N VAL A 414 39.88 36.80 -62.87
CA VAL A 414 40.35 37.92 -63.71
C VAL A 414 41.30 38.87 -62.96
N ALA A 415 40.91 39.33 -61.77
CA ALA A 415 41.72 40.26 -60.97
C ALA A 415 43.02 39.64 -60.41
N ALA A 416 43.04 38.32 -60.16
CA ALA A 416 44.25 37.60 -59.74
C ALA A 416 45.19 37.39 -60.94
N VAL A 417 44.65 37.00 -62.09
CA VAL A 417 45.39 36.84 -63.36
C VAL A 417 46.05 38.16 -63.76
N THR A 418 45.31 39.27 -63.78
CA THR A 418 45.88 40.59 -64.09
C THR A 418 46.99 40.98 -63.12
N ARG A 419 46.83 40.75 -61.81
CA ARG A 419 47.88 41.03 -60.82
C ARG A 419 49.13 40.18 -61.01
N GLN A 420 48.99 38.92 -61.39
CA GLN A 420 50.13 38.05 -61.69
C GLN A 420 50.87 38.51 -62.94
N ILE A 421 50.15 38.89 -63.99
CA ILE A 421 50.75 39.46 -65.22
C ILE A 421 51.53 40.73 -64.87
N ILE A 422 50.92 41.67 -64.13
CA ILE A 422 51.58 42.89 -63.68
C ILE A 422 52.83 42.55 -62.85
N TYR A 423 52.72 41.63 -61.89
CA TYR A 423 53.86 41.19 -61.09
C TYR A 423 55.02 40.66 -61.95
N TYR A 424 54.74 39.83 -62.96
CA TYR A 424 55.77 39.30 -63.86
C TYR A 424 56.36 40.35 -64.80
N LEU A 425 55.60 41.39 -65.15
CA LEU A 425 56.07 42.51 -65.96
C LEU A 425 56.87 43.53 -65.13
N GLU A 426 56.51 43.76 -63.86
CA GLU A 426 57.10 44.79 -62.97
C GLU A 426 58.32 44.29 -62.16
N GLY A 427 58.43 42.99 -61.86
CA GLY A 427 59.45 42.49 -60.95
C GLY A 427 59.92 41.07 -61.25
N ALA A 428 61.18 40.95 -61.69
CA ALA A 428 61.93 39.71 -61.91
C ALA A 428 61.15 38.71 -62.79
N ILE A 429 61.31 38.74 -64.10
CA ILE A 429 62.24 37.84 -64.80
C ILE A 429 62.12 38.15 -66.30
N LEU A 430 62.84 39.16 -66.81
CA LEU A 430 63.14 39.24 -68.26
C LEU A 430 64.29 38.27 -68.62
N ASP A 431 65.06 37.81 -67.62
CA ASP A 431 66.24 36.95 -67.79
C ASP A 431 65.98 35.43 -67.74
N GLU A 432 64.84 34.93 -67.24
CA GLU A 432 64.41 33.50 -67.41
C GLU A 432 63.23 33.36 -68.38
N ILE A 433 62.66 34.48 -68.83
CA ILE A 433 61.80 34.50 -70.00
C ILE A 433 62.73 34.41 -71.22
N ASN A 434 63.86 35.13 -71.28
CA ASN A 434 64.81 35.03 -72.40
C ASN A 434 65.95 33.96 -72.26
N ALA A 435 65.85 32.98 -71.35
CA ALA A 435 66.86 31.91 -71.17
C ALA A 435 66.52 30.60 -71.88
#